data_AF-A0A4R4WGY1-F1
#
_entry.id   AF-A0A4R4WGY1-F1
#
_cell.length_a   1.000
_cell.length_b   1.000
_cell.length_c   1.000
_cell.angle_alpha   90.00
_cell.angle_beta   90.00
_cell.angle_gamma   90.00
#
_symmetry.space_group_name_H-M   'P 1'
#
loop_
_entity.id
_entity.type
_entity.pdbx_description
1 polymer ?
#
loop_
_entity_poly.entity_id
_entity_poly.type
_entity_poly.pdbx_seq_one_letter_code
_entity_poly.pdbx_strand_id
1 'polypeptide(L)'
;MALCLHPDDDYEEVAKKLAGVLALVPGAHWQAPTGGAINQARQQLGSEPVKEVFQQVPRPAATESTPGAWLHGRRVMAIDGFVVELPDTEANAAEFGRDSAGGYETVFPQARVVAISECASHAIVAANVAGCWAGEQTLAFSLYQRLTEEMLLTADRGFYSFPAWNEARRSGAHLLCAAHVPRSSVG
;
A
#
# COMPACT_ATOMS: atom_id res chain seq x y z
N MET A 1 13.63 -2.29 1.96
CA MET A 1 13.86 -0.84 1.70
C MET A 1 15.26 -0.56 1.17
N ALA A 2 16.34 -1.02 1.80
CA ALA A 2 17.69 -0.72 1.28
C ALA A 2 17.96 -1.30 -0.12
N LEU A 3 17.43 -2.49 -0.44
CA LEU A 3 17.46 -3.04 -1.81
C LEU A 3 16.76 -2.13 -2.84
N CYS A 4 15.79 -1.31 -2.42
CA CYS A 4 15.13 -0.36 -3.32
C CYS A 4 16.01 0.86 -3.62
N LEU A 5 16.98 1.17 -2.76
CA LEU A 5 18.00 2.21 -2.96
C LEU A 5 19.23 1.67 -3.71
N HIS A 6 19.34 0.35 -3.81
CA HIS A 6 20.49 -0.39 -4.34
C HIS A 6 19.99 -1.52 -5.28
N PRO A 7 19.31 -1.17 -6.39
CA PRO A 7 18.62 -2.15 -7.23
C PRO A 7 19.57 -3.08 -7.97
N ASP A 8 20.81 -2.65 -8.21
CA ASP A 8 21.83 -3.40 -8.93
C ASP A 8 22.66 -4.33 -8.01
N ASP A 9 22.46 -4.24 -6.69
CA ASP A 9 23.22 -5.01 -5.71
C ASP A 9 22.45 -6.24 -5.25
N ASP A 10 23.18 -7.30 -4.92
CA ASP A 10 22.60 -8.45 -4.24
C ASP A 10 22.39 -8.20 -2.73
N TYR A 11 21.73 -9.15 -2.07
CA TYR A 11 21.42 -9.05 -0.64
C TYR A 11 22.67 -8.91 0.24
N GLU A 12 23.78 -9.55 -0.13
CA GLU A 12 25.00 -9.57 0.67
C GLU A 12 25.73 -8.23 0.55
N GLU A 13 25.80 -7.67 -0.66
CA GLU A 13 26.36 -6.35 -0.92
C GLU A 13 25.56 -5.25 -0.25
N VAL A 14 24.22 -5.31 -0.27
CA VAL A 14 23.40 -4.37 0.49
C VAL A 14 23.64 -4.50 2.00
N ALA A 15 23.77 -5.72 2.53
CA ALA A 15 24.08 -5.94 3.95
C ALA A 15 25.46 -5.37 4.34
N LYS A 16 26.48 -5.51 3.47
CA LYS A 16 27.80 -4.89 3.66
C LYS A 16 27.72 -3.37 3.62
N LYS A 17 26.99 -2.79 2.67
CA LYS A 17 26.84 -1.32 2.57
C LYS A 17 26.17 -0.73 3.81
N LEU A 18 25.17 -1.43 4.37
CA LEU A 18 24.46 -0.96 5.55
C LEU A 18 25.21 -1.18 6.87
N ALA A 19 25.81 -2.36 7.04
CA ALA A 19 26.29 -2.82 8.34
C ALA A 19 27.80 -3.09 8.39
N GLY A 20 28.51 -2.95 7.28
CA GLY A 20 29.96 -3.23 7.20
C GLY A 20 30.80 -2.34 8.11
N VAL A 21 30.33 -1.15 8.43
CA VAL A 21 30.97 -0.26 9.41
C VAL A 21 31.06 -0.89 10.82
N LEU A 22 30.17 -1.84 11.15
CA LEU A 22 30.21 -2.55 12.43
C LEU A 22 31.49 -3.38 12.61
N ALA A 23 32.14 -3.80 11.52
CA ALA A 23 33.43 -4.48 11.60
C ALA A 23 34.55 -3.60 12.20
N LEU A 24 34.36 -2.27 12.18
CA LEU A 24 35.32 -1.30 12.72
C LEU A 24 35.08 -1.01 14.21
N VAL A 25 33.98 -1.51 14.79
CA VAL A 25 33.63 -1.27 16.19
C VAL A 25 34.45 -2.22 17.09
N PRO A 26 35.25 -1.72 18.05
CA PRO A 26 36.04 -2.59 18.93
C PRO A 26 35.16 -3.59 19.70
N GLY A 27 35.50 -4.87 19.61
CA GLY A 27 34.75 -5.95 20.27
C GLY A 27 33.51 -6.43 19.49
N ALA A 28 33.20 -5.85 18.33
CA ALA A 28 32.14 -6.36 17.47
C ALA A 28 32.63 -7.59 16.68
N HIS A 29 31.80 -8.63 16.64
CA HIS A 29 31.97 -9.78 15.76
C HIS A 29 30.97 -9.67 14.62
N TRP A 30 31.35 -8.93 13.58
CA TRP A 30 30.53 -8.78 12.39
C TRP A 30 31.14 -9.51 11.20
N GLN A 31 30.30 -10.26 10.49
CA GLN A 31 30.58 -10.85 9.19
C GLN A 31 29.37 -10.60 8.29
N ALA A 32 29.61 -10.44 6.99
CA ALA A 32 28.51 -10.28 6.05
C ALA A 32 27.61 -11.52 6.07
N PRO A 33 26.29 -11.37 6.26
CA PRO A 33 25.37 -12.50 6.24
C PRO A 33 25.29 -13.06 4.82
N THR A 34 25.19 -14.39 4.70
CA THR A 34 24.97 -15.05 3.41
C THR A 34 23.52 -14.85 2.94
N GLY A 35 23.27 -14.98 1.63
CA GLY A 35 21.91 -14.93 1.09
C GLY A 35 20.95 -15.93 1.76
N GLY A 36 21.45 -17.12 2.12
CA GLY A 36 20.67 -18.12 2.87
C GLY A 36 20.28 -17.67 4.28
N ALA A 37 21.21 -17.06 5.02
CA ALA A 37 20.94 -16.52 6.34
C ALA A 37 19.93 -15.36 6.28
N ILE A 38 20.03 -14.49 5.27
CA ILE A 38 19.08 -13.40 5.05
C ILE A 38 17.68 -13.95 4.74
N ASN A 39 17.57 -14.97 3.89
CA ASN A 39 16.28 -15.60 3.58
C ASN A 39 15.64 -16.20 4.85
N GLN A 40 16.41 -16.96 5.62
CA GLN A 40 15.93 -17.56 6.87
C GLN A 40 15.47 -16.49 7.88
N ALA A 41 16.25 -15.41 8.04
CA ALA A 41 15.89 -14.29 8.91
C ALA A 41 14.59 -13.60 8.44
N ARG A 42 14.39 -13.43 7.13
CA ARG A 42 13.14 -12.87 6.58
C ARG A 42 11.93 -13.75 6.88
N GLN A 43 12.07 -15.07 6.78
CA GLN A 43 10.99 -16.00 7.13
C GLN A 43 10.62 -15.93 8.61
N GLN A 44 11.62 -15.77 9.49
CA GLN A 44 11.39 -15.63 10.93
C GLN A 44 10.77 -14.28 11.31
N LEU A 45 11.11 -13.22 10.58
CA LEU A 45 10.66 -11.86 10.88
C LEU A 45 9.15 -11.66 10.62
N GLY A 46 8.58 -12.39 9.66
CA GLY A 46 7.18 -12.24 9.28
C GLY A 46 6.87 -10.93 8.54
N SER A 47 5.57 -10.60 8.48
CA SER A 47 5.06 -9.46 7.70
C SER A 47 4.85 -8.21 8.55
N GLU A 48 4.68 -8.39 9.85
CA GLU A 48 4.29 -7.37 10.82
C GLU A 48 5.29 -6.22 10.86
N PRO A 49 6.62 -6.44 10.90
CA PRO A 49 7.58 -5.34 10.89
C PRO A 49 7.57 -4.55 9.58
N VAL A 50 7.29 -5.22 8.45
CA VAL A 50 7.16 -4.54 7.15
C VAL A 50 5.94 -3.63 7.16
N LYS A 51 4.82 -4.10 7.72
CA LYS A 51 3.60 -3.30 7.90
C LYS A 51 3.86 -2.11 8.83
N GLU A 52 4.54 -2.29 9.95
CA GLU A 52 4.87 -1.20 10.88
C GLU A 52 5.76 -0.14 10.24
N VAL A 53 6.80 -0.55 9.52
CA VAL A 53 7.68 0.36 8.78
C VAL A 53 6.88 1.11 7.71
N PHE A 54 6.06 0.41 6.93
CA PHE A 54 5.18 1.02 5.95
C PHE A 54 4.13 1.94 6.61
N GLN A 55 3.77 1.78 7.88
CA GLN A 55 2.83 2.72 8.52
C GLN A 55 3.49 4.04 8.96
N GLN A 56 4.83 4.08 9.04
CA GLN A 56 5.62 5.20 9.57
C GLN A 56 6.39 5.98 8.48
N VAL A 57 6.80 5.29 7.42
CA VAL A 57 7.69 5.84 6.38
C VAL A 57 6.97 6.60 5.25
N PRO A 58 5.84 6.14 4.70
CA PRO A 58 5.35 6.67 3.44
C PRO A 58 4.81 8.08 3.64
N ARG A 59 5.20 8.95 2.71
CA ARG A 59 4.86 10.37 2.70
C ARG A 59 4.61 10.78 1.25
N PRO A 60 3.77 11.80 1.01
CA PRO A 60 3.70 12.41 -0.31
C PRO A 60 5.11 12.85 -0.77
N ALA A 61 5.43 12.58 -2.03
CA ALA A 61 6.75 12.82 -2.61
C ALA A 61 6.78 14.06 -3.51
N ALA A 62 5.62 14.54 -3.98
CA ALA A 62 5.52 15.73 -4.80
C ALA A 62 5.84 17.00 -3.98
N THR A 63 6.47 17.95 -4.65
CA THR A 63 6.75 19.30 -4.13
C THR A 63 5.80 20.29 -4.78
N GLU A 64 5.61 21.49 -4.24
CA GLU A 64 4.68 22.48 -4.83
C GLU A 64 4.98 22.81 -6.31
N SER A 65 6.22 22.57 -6.75
CA SER A 65 6.64 22.72 -8.15
C SER A 65 6.24 21.56 -9.07
N THR A 66 5.83 20.42 -8.51
CA THR A 66 5.43 19.22 -9.25
C THR A 66 4.10 19.49 -9.98
N PRO A 67 4.06 19.43 -11.32
CA PRO A 67 2.85 19.70 -12.08
C PRO A 67 1.69 18.77 -11.68
N GLY A 68 0.50 19.35 -11.52
CA GLY A 68 -0.73 18.59 -11.24
C GLY A 68 -0.87 18.06 -9.81
N ALA A 69 0.11 18.28 -8.94
CA ALA A 69 0.07 17.77 -7.57
C ALA A 69 -0.86 18.57 -6.63
N TRP A 70 -1.22 19.81 -6.99
CA TRP A 70 -2.17 20.64 -6.24
C TRP A 70 -3.32 21.13 -7.13
N LEU A 71 -4.51 21.20 -6.55
CA LEU A 71 -5.68 21.88 -7.10
C LEU A 71 -6.18 22.91 -6.08
N HIS A 72 -6.15 24.20 -6.44
CA HIS A 72 -6.55 25.30 -5.54
C HIS A 72 -5.90 25.24 -4.15
N GLY A 73 -4.59 24.98 -4.10
CA GLY A 73 -3.83 24.90 -2.84
C GLY A 73 -4.03 23.60 -2.06
N ARG A 74 -4.74 22.61 -2.61
CA ARG A 74 -4.95 21.30 -1.98
C ARG A 74 -4.19 20.21 -2.71
N ARG A 75 -3.47 19.38 -1.97
CA ARG A 75 -2.72 18.26 -2.56
C ARG A 75 -3.69 17.21 -3.09
N VAL A 76 -3.54 16.81 -4.34
CA VAL A 76 -4.47 15.87 -5.00
C VAL A 76 -4.06 14.43 -4.68
N MET A 77 -4.97 13.72 -4.04
CA MET A 77 -4.83 12.32 -3.65
C MET A 77 -5.87 11.46 -4.37
N ALA A 78 -5.62 10.17 -4.53
CA ALA A 78 -6.57 9.20 -5.04
C ALA A 78 -6.67 8.00 -4.10
N ILE A 79 -7.86 7.43 -3.94
CA ILE A 79 -8.05 6.11 -3.35
C ILE A 79 -8.44 5.11 -4.44
N ASP A 80 -7.57 4.13 -4.65
CA ASP A 80 -7.59 3.02 -5.63
C ASP A 80 -7.81 1.64 -4.95
N GLY A 81 -8.55 0.70 -5.55
CA GLY A 81 -8.54 -0.72 -5.19
C GLY A 81 -7.95 -1.58 -6.32
N PHE A 82 -7.05 -2.51 -5.99
CA PHE A 82 -6.50 -3.46 -6.96
C PHE A 82 -6.24 -4.82 -6.34
N VAL A 83 -6.06 -5.84 -7.19
CA VAL A 83 -5.78 -7.22 -6.78
C VAL A 83 -4.39 -7.63 -7.26
N VAL A 84 -3.66 -8.34 -6.41
CA VAL A 84 -2.33 -8.88 -6.69
C VAL A 84 -2.39 -10.40 -6.58
N GLU A 85 -1.92 -11.10 -7.60
CA GLU A 85 -1.75 -12.55 -7.55
C GLU A 85 -0.54 -12.91 -6.70
N LEU A 86 -0.71 -13.94 -5.87
CA LEU A 86 0.31 -14.42 -4.95
C LEU A 86 0.85 -15.78 -5.40
N PRO A 87 2.06 -16.15 -4.99
CA PRO A 87 2.57 -17.50 -5.20
C PRO A 87 1.59 -18.56 -4.66
N ASP A 88 1.38 -19.62 -5.44
CA ASP A 88 0.50 -20.74 -5.07
C ASP A 88 1.13 -21.58 -3.96
N THR A 89 0.81 -21.22 -2.73
CA THR A 89 1.23 -21.94 -1.52
C THR A 89 0.02 -22.14 -0.64
N GLU A 90 0.00 -23.22 0.14
CA GLU A 90 -1.10 -23.51 1.07
C GLU A 90 -1.34 -22.36 2.06
N ALA A 91 -0.26 -21.72 2.53
CA ALA A 91 -0.34 -20.57 3.43
C ALA A 91 -1.03 -19.36 2.77
N ASN A 92 -0.64 -19.01 1.54
CA ASN A 92 -1.28 -17.89 0.83
C ASN A 92 -2.73 -18.21 0.46
N ALA A 93 -3.01 -19.44 0.05
CA ALA A 93 -4.37 -19.87 -0.27
C ALA A 93 -5.28 -19.81 0.97
N ALA A 94 -4.77 -20.21 2.14
CA ALA A 94 -5.51 -20.15 3.40
C ALA A 94 -5.76 -18.71 3.87
N GLU A 95 -4.79 -17.81 3.74
CA GLU A 95 -4.89 -16.42 4.21
C GLU A 95 -5.69 -15.54 3.25
N PHE A 96 -5.41 -15.63 1.94
CA PHE A 96 -5.93 -14.68 0.95
C PHE A 96 -7.08 -15.23 0.11
N GLY A 97 -7.22 -16.55 0.02
CA GLY A 97 -8.24 -17.20 -0.81
C GLY A 97 -7.95 -17.09 -2.31
N ARG A 98 -8.76 -17.82 -3.09
CA ARG A 98 -8.82 -17.76 -4.55
C ARG A 98 -10.17 -17.18 -4.93
N ASP A 99 -10.20 -16.11 -5.73
CA ASP A 99 -11.47 -15.54 -6.14
C ASP A 99 -12.24 -16.50 -7.05
N SER A 100 -13.55 -16.55 -6.90
CA SER A 100 -14.48 -17.38 -7.67
C SER A 100 -15.73 -16.62 -8.13
N ALA A 101 -15.76 -15.29 -7.96
CA ALA A 101 -16.92 -14.46 -8.27
C ALA A 101 -17.33 -14.49 -9.76
N GLY A 102 -16.39 -14.84 -10.65
CA GLY A 102 -16.61 -14.96 -12.10
C GLY A 102 -17.20 -16.31 -12.56
N GLY A 103 -17.59 -17.20 -11.65
CA GLY A 103 -18.11 -18.53 -11.96
C GLY A 103 -17.02 -19.58 -12.22
N TYR A 104 -15.75 -19.21 -12.11
CA TYR A 104 -14.60 -20.10 -12.08
C TYR A 104 -13.63 -19.62 -10.99
N GLU A 105 -12.98 -20.55 -10.32
CA GLU A 105 -11.94 -20.25 -9.34
C GLU A 105 -10.65 -19.83 -10.06
N THR A 106 -10.03 -18.76 -9.57
CA THR A 106 -8.73 -18.27 -10.04
C THR A 106 -7.63 -19.28 -9.69
N VAL A 107 -6.60 -19.39 -10.53
CA VAL A 107 -5.53 -20.39 -10.33
C VAL A 107 -4.66 -20.05 -9.11
N PHE A 108 -4.39 -18.77 -8.91
CA PHE A 108 -3.51 -18.26 -7.86
C PHE A 108 -4.29 -17.60 -6.73
N PRO A 109 -3.82 -17.68 -5.48
CA PRO A 109 -4.36 -16.88 -4.41
C PRO A 109 -4.26 -15.37 -4.70
N GLN A 110 -5.21 -14.59 -4.20
CA GLN A 110 -5.33 -13.17 -4.55
C GLN A 110 -5.42 -12.27 -3.33
N ALA A 111 -4.49 -11.31 -3.21
CA ALA A 111 -4.56 -10.25 -2.23
C ALA A 111 -5.26 -9.02 -2.81
N ARG A 112 -6.30 -8.54 -2.14
CA ARG A 112 -6.91 -7.24 -2.41
C ARG A 112 -6.18 -6.15 -1.66
N VAL A 113 -5.80 -5.10 -2.37
CA VAL A 113 -5.15 -3.91 -1.82
C VAL A 113 -6.04 -2.70 -2.09
N VAL A 114 -6.27 -1.90 -1.06
CA VAL A 114 -6.83 -0.55 -1.23
C VAL A 114 -5.81 0.44 -0.72
N ALA A 115 -5.53 1.48 -1.53
CA ALA A 115 -4.43 2.39 -1.29
C ALA A 115 -4.84 3.84 -1.53
N ILE A 116 -4.39 4.74 -0.63
CA ILE A 116 -4.35 6.18 -0.88
C ILE A 116 -3.00 6.51 -1.48
N SER A 117 -3.00 7.17 -2.63
CA SER A 117 -1.79 7.61 -3.33
C SER A 117 -1.86 9.10 -3.67
N GLU A 118 -0.70 9.73 -3.76
CA GLU A 118 -0.57 11.07 -4.32
C GLU A 118 -0.63 10.99 -5.85
N CYS A 119 -1.53 11.78 -6.47
CA CYS A 119 -1.82 11.63 -7.90
C CYS A 119 -0.63 11.95 -8.81
N ALA A 120 0.22 12.92 -8.44
CA ALA A 120 1.30 13.38 -9.31
C ALA A 120 2.60 12.58 -9.20
N SER A 121 2.91 12.05 -8.00
CA SER A 121 4.11 11.23 -7.79
C SER A 121 3.81 9.72 -7.82
N HIS A 122 2.53 9.36 -7.76
CA HIS A 122 2.05 7.99 -7.56
C HIS A 122 2.54 7.34 -6.27
N ALA A 123 3.08 8.11 -5.33
CA ALA A 123 3.51 7.60 -4.03
C ALA A 123 2.29 7.11 -3.23
N ILE A 124 2.28 5.83 -2.88
CA ILE A 124 1.29 5.28 -1.96
C ILE A 124 1.62 5.73 -0.54
N VAL A 125 0.69 6.42 0.10
CA VAL A 125 0.86 7.01 1.44
C VAL A 125 0.14 6.23 2.54
N ALA A 126 -0.84 5.42 2.18
CA ALA A 126 -1.53 4.51 3.08
C ALA A 126 -2.12 3.35 2.28
N ALA A 127 -2.13 2.14 2.83
CA ALA A 127 -2.74 1.00 2.18
C ALA A 127 -3.18 -0.06 3.19
N ASN A 128 -4.25 -0.78 2.85
CA ASN A 128 -4.69 -1.99 3.54
C ASN A 128 -4.68 -3.16 2.56
N VAL A 129 -4.34 -4.34 3.07
CA VAL A 129 -4.30 -5.60 2.32
C VAL A 129 -5.18 -6.62 3.02
N ALA A 130 -5.97 -7.36 2.27
CA ALA A 130 -6.76 -8.49 2.76
C ALA A 130 -6.97 -9.54 1.67
N GLY A 131 -7.63 -10.65 2.01
CA GLY A 131 -8.03 -11.68 1.04
C GLY A 131 -9.01 -11.18 -0.03
N CYS A 132 -9.16 -11.98 -1.09
CA CYS A 132 -9.86 -11.61 -2.31
C CYS A 132 -11.35 -11.24 -2.09
N TRP A 133 -11.99 -11.84 -1.08
CA TRP A 133 -13.39 -11.61 -0.73
C TRP A 133 -13.63 -10.41 0.19
N ALA A 134 -12.58 -9.75 0.68
CA ALA A 134 -12.74 -8.52 1.45
C ALA A 134 -13.35 -7.41 0.58
N GLY A 135 -14.31 -6.67 1.13
CA GLY A 135 -14.93 -5.54 0.43
C GLY A 135 -13.99 -4.33 0.32
N GLU A 136 -13.88 -3.74 -0.86
CA GLU A 136 -13.05 -2.55 -1.10
C GLU A 136 -13.44 -1.37 -0.20
N GLN A 137 -14.73 -1.14 -0.02
CA GLN A 137 -15.22 -0.09 0.88
C GLN A 137 -14.83 -0.35 2.35
N THR A 138 -14.81 -1.61 2.77
CA THR A 138 -14.39 -1.99 4.13
C THR A 138 -12.91 -1.68 4.34
N LEU A 139 -12.06 -1.99 3.36
CA LEU A 139 -10.64 -1.68 3.41
C LEU A 139 -10.37 -0.17 3.34
N ALA A 140 -11.15 0.58 2.55
CA ALA A 140 -11.03 2.02 2.43
C ALA A 140 -11.33 2.76 3.74
N PHE A 141 -12.30 2.26 4.53
CA PHE A 141 -12.87 3.00 5.66
C PHE A 141 -11.83 3.42 6.70
N SER A 142 -10.90 2.54 7.06
CA SER A 142 -9.84 2.89 8.03
C SER A 142 -8.72 3.74 7.44
N LEU A 143 -8.56 3.78 6.11
CA LEU A 143 -7.56 4.62 5.45
C LEU A 143 -7.92 6.10 5.49
N TYR A 144 -9.20 6.43 5.59
CA TYR A 144 -9.67 7.81 5.69
C TYR A 144 -9.11 8.57 6.89
N GLN A 145 -8.73 7.87 7.97
CA GLN A 145 -8.06 8.46 9.13
C GLN A 145 -6.64 8.96 8.85
N ARG A 146 -6.05 8.57 7.70
CA ARG A 146 -4.73 9.03 7.25
C ARG A 146 -4.80 10.31 6.42
N LEU A 147 -5.99 10.77 6.06
CA LEU A 147 -6.19 12.02 5.33
C LEU A 147 -5.95 13.23 6.24
N THR A 148 -5.68 14.38 5.62
CA THR A 148 -5.47 15.66 6.32
C THR A 148 -6.25 16.77 5.61
N GLU A 149 -6.44 17.91 6.28
CA GLU A 149 -7.18 19.07 5.75
C GLU A 149 -6.58 19.70 4.47
N GLU A 150 -5.28 19.50 4.26
CA GLU A 150 -4.55 19.95 3.07
C GLU A 150 -4.84 19.09 1.83
N MET A 151 -5.46 17.92 2.00
CA MET A 151 -5.69 16.96 0.93
C MET A 151 -7.04 17.16 0.25
N LEU A 152 -7.06 16.95 -1.06
CA LEU A 152 -8.23 16.68 -1.89
C LEU A 152 -8.20 15.21 -2.30
N LEU A 153 -9.03 14.39 -1.68
CA LEU A 153 -9.20 12.99 -2.04
C LEU A 153 -10.15 12.86 -3.24
N THR A 154 -9.63 12.27 -4.30
CA THR A 154 -10.41 11.82 -5.46
C THR A 154 -10.75 10.35 -5.30
N ALA A 155 -11.97 9.97 -5.64
CA ALA A 155 -12.42 8.58 -5.56
C ALA A 155 -13.39 8.25 -6.69
N ASP A 156 -13.37 6.99 -7.13
CA ASP A 156 -14.33 6.49 -8.09
C ASP A 156 -15.73 6.32 -7.45
N ARG A 157 -16.70 5.88 -8.26
CA ARG A 157 -18.09 5.68 -7.80
C ARG A 157 -18.25 4.49 -6.84
N GLY A 158 -17.32 3.54 -6.85
CA GLY A 158 -17.32 2.35 -6.01
C GLY A 158 -16.99 2.66 -4.55
N PHE A 159 -16.25 3.74 -4.29
CA PHE A 159 -15.93 4.19 -2.92
C PHE A 159 -16.97 5.13 -2.30
N TYR A 160 -17.96 5.60 -3.08
CA TYR A 160 -18.96 6.52 -2.58
C TYR A 160 -20.08 5.79 -1.79
N SER A 161 -20.19 6.12 -0.51
CA SER A 161 -21.37 5.89 0.33
C SER A 161 -21.49 7.00 1.36
N PHE A 162 -22.70 7.28 1.86
CA PHE A 162 -22.88 8.33 2.87
C PHE A 162 -22.02 8.11 4.14
N PRO A 163 -21.90 6.88 4.68
CA PRO A 163 -20.97 6.61 5.78
C PRO A 163 -19.50 6.86 5.42
N ALA A 164 -19.04 6.38 4.26
CA ALA A 164 -17.65 6.57 3.83
C ALA A 164 -17.32 8.05 3.62
N TRP A 165 -18.24 8.82 3.02
CA TRP A 165 -18.11 10.25 2.84
C TRP A 165 -17.95 10.97 4.19
N ASN A 166 -18.80 10.64 5.16
CA ASN A 166 -18.72 11.26 6.49
C ASN A 166 -17.43 10.89 7.21
N GLU A 167 -16.97 9.65 7.13
CA GLU A 167 -15.70 9.22 7.72
C GLU A 167 -14.53 9.99 7.11
N ALA A 168 -14.46 10.08 5.77
CA ALA A 168 -13.43 10.86 5.09
C ALA A 168 -13.50 12.35 5.44
N ARG A 169 -14.69 12.94 5.58
CA ARG A 169 -14.86 14.34 6.01
C ARG A 169 -14.40 14.61 7.43
N ARG A 170 -14.42 13.63 8.35
CA ARG A 170 -13.94 13.80 9.75
C ARG A 170 -12.45 14.13 9.82
N SER A 171 -11.66 13.76 8.81
CA SER A 171 -10.25 14.12 8.69
C SER A 171 -10.01 15.60 8.33
N GLY A 172 -11.05 16.34 7.94
CA GLY A 172 -10.95 17.68 7.39
C GLY A 172 -10.68 17.72 5.87
N ALA A 173 -10.32 16.58 5.25
CA ALA A 173 -10.01 16.52 3.83
C ALA A 173 -11.18 16.90 2.92
N HIS A 174 -10.82 17.41 1.75
CA HIS A 174 -11.76 17.76 0.69
C HIS A 174 -12.00 16.53 -0.17
N LEU A 175 -13.22 16.35 -0.66
CA LEU A 175 -13.61 15.12 -1.35
C LEU A 175 -14.15 15.44 -2.74
N LEU A 176 -13.73 14.65 -3.72
CA LEU A 176 -14.24 14.63 -5.08
C LEU A 176 -14.53 13.18 -5.46
N CYS A 177 -15.80 12.79 -5.39
CA CYS A 177 -16.23 11.44 -5.76
C CYS A 177 -17.09 11.47 -7.01
N ALA A 178 -16.90 10.51 -7.92
CA ALA A 178 -17.84 10.29 -9.00
C ALA A 178 -19.20 9.84 -8.42
N ALA A 179 -20.28 10.56 -8.75
CA ALA A 179 -21.61 10.20 -8.28
C ALA A 179 -22.13 8.94 -8.99
N HIS A 180 -22.74 8.03 -8.25
CA HIS A 180 -23.54 6.96 -8.84
C HIS A 180 -24.86 7.55 -9.35
N VAL A 181 -24.98 7.76 -10.66
CA VAL A 181 -26.27 8.07 -11.29
C VAL A 181 -26.92 6.74 -11.67
N PRO A 182 -28.01 6.30 -11.01
CA PRO A 182 -28.74 5.13 -11.47
C PRO A 182 -29.23 5.40 -12.89
N ARG A 183 -28.97 4.47 -13.82
CA ARG A 183 -29.57 4.56 -15.16
C ARG A 183 -31.08 4.44 -14.97
N SER A 184 -31.81 5.52 -15.22
CA SER A 184 -33.26 5.47 -15.34
C SER A 184 -33.58 4.43 -16.41
N SER A 185 -34.22 3.33 -16.03
CA SER A 185 -34.91 2.49 -17.00
C SER A 185 -35.98 3.37 -17.64
N VAL A 186 -35.75 3.77 -18.89
CA VAL A 186 -36.79 4.38 -19.71
C VAL A 186 -37.81 3.27 -19.94
N GLY A 187 -38.93 3.35 -19.20
CA GLY A 187 -40.13 2.58 -19.42
C GLY A 187 -41.09 3.33 -20.32
#